data_AF-A0A382SIW9-F1
#
_entry.id   AF-A0A382SIW9-F1
#
_cell.length_a   1.000
_cell.length_b   1.000
_cell.length_c   1.000
_cell.angle_alpha   90.00
_cell.angle_beta   90.00
_cell.angle_gamma   90.00
#
_symmetry.space_group_name_H-M   'P 1'
#
loop_
_entity.id
_entity.type
_entity.pdbx_description
1 polymer ?
#
loop_
_entity_poly.entity_id
_entity_poly.type
_entity_poly.pdbx_seq_one_letter_code
_entity_poly.pdbx_strand_id
1 'polypeptide(L)'
;VHPIAFTIGGVTIHWYGILLATGFMVGLWTAGRRGMRIGINPEDLSNLVIWIFVGGVAGAKILFVINHWDGKQSLMELFLQRSGMVFHGALIGTSIAIWIFTRTKKMPLWATFDSLAPSFALGHAFGRIGCFMTGCCYGKVCSLPWAV
;
A
#
# COMPACT_ATOMS: atom_id res chain seq x y z
N VAL A 1 -1.63 -17.76 16.04
CA VAL A 1 -1.17 -16.71 15.11
C VAL A 1 0.36 -16.67 15.15
N HIS A 2 1.05 -16.93 14.04
CA HIS A 2 2.52 -16.97 13.98
C HIS A 2 3.04 -15.83 13.06
N PRO A 3 3.71 -14.80 13.60
CA PRO A 3 4.16 -13.66 12.79
C PRO A 3 5.40 -13.96 11.94
N ILE A 4 6.18 -14.97 12.32
CA ILE A 4 7.43 -15.37 11.66
C ILE A 4 7.11 -16.48 10.64
N ALA A 5 7.54 -16.29 9.39
CA ALA A 5 7.44 -17.31 8.36
C ALA A 5 8.61 -18.29 8.47
N PHE A 6 9.84 -17.77 8.41
CA PHE A 6 11.06 -18.55 8.58
C PHE A 6 12.25 -17.61 8.85
N THR A 7 13.35 -18.18 9.33
CA THR A 7 14.60 -17.47 9.59
C THR A 7 15.68 -18.07 8.69
N ILE A 8 16.37 -17.23 7.91
CA ILE A 8 17.51 -17.64 7.07
C ILE A 8 18.72 -16.81 7.46
N GLY A 9 19.80 -17.46 7.90
CA GLY A 9 21.08 -16.80 8.17
C GLY A 9 21.01 -15.63 9.16
N GLY A 10 20.11 -15.69 10.15
CA GLY A 10 19.91 -14.63 11.13
C GLY A 10 18.93 -13.51 10.72
N VAL A 11 18.38 -13.57 9.50
CA VAL A 11 17.31 -12.66 9.05
C VAL A 11 15.96 -13.33 9.24
N THR A 12 15.10 -12.71 10.04
CA THR A 12 13.72 -13.15 10.29
C THR A 12 12.78 -12.60 9.23
N ILE A 13 12.12 -13.48 8.47
CA ILE A 13 11.11 -13.09 7.49
C ILE A 13 9.73 -13.21 8.12
N HIS A 14 8.94 -12.13 8.03
CA HIS A 14 7.59 -12.06 8.56
C HIS A 14 6.54 -12.37 7.49
N TRP A 15 5.47 -13.06 7.88
CA TRP A 15 4.32 -13.31 6.99
C TRP A 15 3.71 -12.03 6.43
N TYR A 16 3.70 -10.96 7.22
CA TYR A 16 3.22 -9.66 6.78
C TYR A 16 3.94 -9.17 5.51
N GLY A 17 5.28 -9.27 5.48
CA GLY A 17 6.07 -8.86 4.32
C GLY A 17 5.81 -9.73 3.09
N ILE A 18 5.71 -11.06 3.29
CA ILE A 18 5.42 -12.01 2.21
C ILE A 18 4.05 -11.71 1.59
N LEU A 19 3.02 -11.54 2.42
CA LEU A 19 1.66 -11.26 1.96
C LEU A 19 1.54 -9.89 1.31
N LEU A 20 2.23 -8.87 1.84
CA LEU A 20 2.28 -7.56 1.22
C LEU A 20 2.93 -7.61 -0.18
N ALA A 21 4.07 -8.30 -0.30
CA ALA A 21 4.73 -8.50 -1.59
C ALA A 21 3.86 -9.29 -2.57
N THR A 22 3.19 -10.33 -2.09
CA THR A 22 2.24 -11.13 -2.89
C THR A 22 1.08 -10.26 -3.39
N GLY A 23 0.48 -9.45 -2.52
CA GLY A 23 -0.60 -8.55 -2.87
C GLY A 23 -0.17 -7.48 -3.88
N PHE A 24 1.06 -6.97 -3.75
CA PHE A 24 1.64 -6.06 -4.73
C PHE A 24 1.82 -6.75 -6.09
N MET A 25 2.40 -7.96 -6.14
CA MET A 25 2.59 -8.70 -7.40
C MET A 25 1.27 -9.02 -8.09
N VAL A 26 0.28 -9.50 -7.35
CA VAL A 26 -1.06 -9.78 -7.87
C VAL A 26 -1.71 -8.48 -8.36
N GLY A 27 -1.59 -7.39 -7.60
CA GLY A 27 -2.10 -6.07 -7.98
C GLY A 27 -1.47 -5.53 -9.26
N LEU A 28 -0.15 -5.66 -9.44
CA LEU A 28 0.54 -5.27 -10.67
C LEU A 28 0.04 -6.08 -11.85
N TRP A 29 -0.08 -7.40 -11.68
CA TRP A 29 -0.54 -8.28 -12.74
C TRP A 29 -1.98 -7.96 -13.16
N THR A 30 -2.88 -7.70 -12.20
CA THR A 30 -4.27 -7.30 -12.51
C THR A 30 -4.34 -5.91 -13.13
N ALA A 31 -3.54 -4.96 -12.65
CA ALA A 31 -3.45 -3.61 -13.22
C ALA A 31 -2.94 -3.67 -14.66
N GLY A 32 -1.90 -4.47 -14.93
CA GLY A 32 -1.35 -4.78 -16.26
C GLY A 32 -2.44 -5.18 -17.24
N ARG A 33 -3.17 -6.23 -16.88
CA ARG A 33 -4.22 -6.78 -17.75
C ARG A 33 -5.39 -5.83 -17.96
N ARG A 34 -5.77 -5.07 -16.94
CA ARG A 34 -6.90 -4.12 -17.03
C ARG A 34 -6.51 -2.86 -17.81
N GLY A 35 -5.31 -2.33 -17.58
CA GLY A 35 -4.76 -1.18 -18.29
C GLY A 35 -4.66 -1.42 -19.79
N MET A 36 -4.16 -2.60 -20.20
CA MET A 36 -4.11 -2.96 -21.62
C MET A 36 -5.50 -2.99 -22.29
N ARG A 37 -6.55 -3.44 -21.59
CA ARG A 37 -7.93 -3.47 -22.14
C ARG A 37 -8.51 -2.09 -22.41
N ILE A 38 -8.04 -1.07 -21.70
CA ILE A 38 -8.48 0.32 -21.87
C ILE A 38 -7.48 1.15 -22.71
N GLY A 39 -6.52 0.48 -23.36
CA GLY A 39 -5.56 1.11 -24.27
C GLY A 39 -4.44 1.89 -23.60
N ILE A 40 -4.18 1.66 -22.30
CA ILE A 40 -3.01 2.25 -21.62
C ILE A 40 -1.74 1.54 -22.11
N ASN A 41 -0.74 2.33 -22.51
CA ASN A 41 0.58 1.82 -22.86
C ASN A 41 1.21 1.08 -21.66
N PRO A 42 1.68 -0.17 -21.82
CA PRO A 42 2.37 -0.93 -20.76
C PRO A 42 3.54 -0.19 -20.10
N GLU A 43 4.26 0.65 -20.86
CA GLU A 43 5.35 1.47 -20.34
C GLU A 43 4.83 2.57 -19.41
N ASP A 44 3.75 3.26 -19.79
CA ASP A 44 3.12 4.26 -18.93
C ASP A 44 2.54 3.62 -17.67
N LEU A 45 1.99 2.40 -17.77
CA LEU A 45 1.53 1.68 -16.59
C LEU A 45 2.67 1.29 -15.65
N SER A 46 3.79 0.83 -16.19
CA SER A 46 4.98 0.48 -15.39
C SER A 46 5.55 1.72 -14.69
N ASN A 47 5.60 2.85 -15.39
CA ASN A 47 5.97 4.14 -14.83
C ASN A 47 4.97 4.61 -13.75
N LEU A 48 3.67 4.41 -13.98
CA LEU A 48 2.62 4.76 -13.01
C LEU A 48 2.78 4.00 -11.69
N VAL A 49 3.23 2.74 -11.70
CA VAL A 49 3.50 1.98 -10.47
C VAL A 49 4.55 2.66 -9.60
N ILE A 50 5.61 3.22 -10.20
CA ILE A 50 6.65 3.96 -9.48
C ILE A 50 6.05 5.21 -8.84
N TRP A 51 5.23 5.95 -9.59
CA TRP A 51 4.52 7.13 -9.08
C TRP A 51 3.58 6.79 -7.92
N ILE A 52 2.81 5.70 -8.04
CA ILE A 52 1.94 5.19 -6.99
C ILE A 52 2.73 4.86 -5.73
N PHE A 53 3.88 4.18 -5.87
CA PHE A 53 4.74 3.81 -4.75
C PHE A 53 5.34 5.03 -4.06
N VAL A 54 5.95 5.94 -4.82
CA VAL A 54 6.55 7.17 -4.28
C VAL A 54 5.49 8.05 -3.64
N GLY A 55 4.36 8.28 -4.32
CA GLY A 55 3.25 9.07 -3.79
C GLY A 55 2.64 8.46 -2.54
N GLY A 56 2.50 7.13 -2.50
CA GLY A 56 1.98 6.41 -1.35
C GLY A 56 2.90 6.52 -0.12
N VAL A 57 4.20 6.26 -0.29
CA VAL A 57 5.17 6.38 0.81
C VAL A 57 5.28 7.82 1.30
N ALA A 58 5.42 8.78 0.38
CA ALA A 58 5.51 10.20 0.72
C ALA A 58 4.23 10.67 1.43
N GLY A 59 3.05 10.36 0.90
CA GLY A 59 1.78 10.74 1.51
C GLY A 59 1.57 10.11 2.89
N ALA A 60 1.93 8.81 3.05
CA ALA A 60 1.86 8.12 4.33
C ALA A 60 2.75 8.78 5.40
N LYS A 61 3.94 9.21 4.99
CA LYS A 61 4.92 9.89 5.85
C LYS A 61 4.54 11.32 6.19
N ILE A 62 4.08 12.09 5.20
CA ILE A 62 3.62 13.46 5.43
C ILE A 62 2.48 13.46 6.43
N LEU A 63 1.48 12.60 6.25
CA LEU A 63 0.35 12.54 7.18
C LEU A 63 0.75 11.98 8.55
N PHE A 64 1.72 11.06 8.61
CA PHE A 64 2.30 10.61 9.87
C PHE A 64 2.93 11.77 10.64
N VAL A 65 3.78 12.56 9.97
CA VAL A 65 4.44 13.73 10.55
C VAL A 65 3.40 14.74 11.04
N ILE A 66 2.40 15.08 10.23
CA ILE A 66 1.33 16.01 10.62
C ILE A 66 0.61 15.55 11.90
N ASN A 67 0.33 14.25 12.02
CA ASN A 67 -0.43 13.72 13.16
C ASN A 67 0.41 13.56 14.45
N HIS A 68 1.73 13.37 14.34
CA HIS A 68 2.60 13.06 15.49
C HIS A 68 3.57 14.18 15.83
N TRP A 69 3.53 15.28 15.09
CA TRP A 69 4.32 16.45 15.37
C TRP A 69 3.82 17.16 16.64
N ASP A 70 4.63 17.11 17.68
CA ASP A 70 4.38 17.76 18.98
C ASP A 70 5.20 19.05 19.17
N GLY A 71 5.94 19.47 18.14
CA GLY A 71 6.80 20.67 18.17
C GLY A 71 8.12 20.50 18.91
N LYS A 72 8.45 19.32 19.44
CA LYS A 72 9.67 19.08 20.23
C LYS A 72 10.81 18.42 19.46
N GLN A 73 10.47 17.58 18.48
CA GLN A 73 11.42 16.90 17.59
C GLN A 73 11.60 17.66 16.27
N SER A 74 12.55 17.28 15.40
CA SER A 74 12.73 17.90 14.08
C SER A 74 11.86 17.24 12.99
N LEU A 75 11.32 18.00 12.03
CA LEU A 75 10.39 17.48 11.01
C LEU A 75 11.06 16.40 10.18
N MET A 76 12.35 16.62 9.91
CA MET A 76 13.18 15.69 9.15
C MET A 76 13.40 14.37 9.91
N GLU A 77 13.58 14.43 11.23
CA GLU A 77 13.76 13.23 12.05
C GLU A 77 12.50 12.36 12.04
N LEU A 78 11.33 12.98 12.22
CA LEU A 78 10.05 12.29 12.22
C LEU A 78 9.72 11.71 10.83
N PHE A 79 10.11 12.41 9.76
CA PHE A 79 9.94 11.93 8.38
C PHE A 79 10.85 10.73 8.06
N LEU A 80 12.12 10.78 8.46
CA LEU A 80 13.12 9.74 8.21
C LEU A 80 13.01 8.54 9.15
N GLN A 81 12.18 8.62 10.19
CA GLN A 81 11.94 7.53 11.12
C GLN A 81 11.55 6.25 10.37
N ARG A 82 12.16 5.11 10.71
CA ARG A 82 11.86 3.84 10.03
C ARG A 82 10.44 3.35 10.25
N SER A 83 9.85 3.69 11.39
CA SER A 83 8.46 3.40 11.74
C SER A 83 7.55 4.60 11.44
N GLY A 84 6.23 4.38 11.50
CA GLY A 84 5.25 5.44 11.31
C GLY A 84 4.86 5.65 9.85
N MET A 85 3.75 5.04 9.45
CA MET A 85 3.09 5.25 8.16
C MET A 85 1.59 5.29 8.41
N VAL A 86 0.90 6.27 7.86
CA VAL A 86 -0.55 6.39 7.97
C VAL A 86 -1.20 5.96 6.66
N PHE A 87 -2.07 4.95 6.72
CA PHE A 87 -2.77 4.40 5.55
C PHE A 87 -3.55 5.47 4.77
N HIS A 88 -4.28 6.35 5.46
CA HIS A 88 -5.01 7.45 4.83
C HIS A 88 -4.09 8.38 4.05
N GLY A 89 -2.88 8.62 4.55
CA GLY A 89 -1.86 9.42 3.87
C GLY A 89 -1.37 8.73 2.60
N ALA A 90 -1.17 7.41 2.65
CA ALA A 90 -0.83 6.62 1.47
C ALA A 90 -1.93 6.72 0.40
N LEU A 91 -3.19 6.57 0.79
CA LEU A 91 -4.33 6.64 -0.13
C LEU A 91 -4.43 8.01 -0.82
N ILE A 92 -4.29 9.09 -0.06
CA ILE A 92 -4.30 10.46 -0.58
C ILE A 92 -3.09 10.68 -1.52
N GLY A 93 -1.89 10.34 -1.07
CA GLY A 93 -0.66 10.54 -1.84
C GLY A 93 -0.63 9.75 -3.14
N THR A 94 -1.05 8.48 -3.12
CA THR A 94 -1.21 7.66 -4.32
C THR A 94 -2.26 8.24 -5.27
N SER A 95 -3.40 8.71 -4.76
CA SER A 95 -4.46 9.30 -5.60
C SER A 95 -3.99 10.57 -6.31
N ILE A 96 -3.25 11.44 -5.60
CA ILE A 96 -2.63 12.64 -6.18
C ILE A 96 -1.58 12.25 -7.23
N ALA A 97 -0.74 11.25 -6.96
CA ALA A 97 0.27 10.78 -7.90
C ALA A 97 -0.35 10.24 -9.19
N ILE A 98 -1.44 9.45 -9.10
CA ILE A 98 -2.20 8.97 -10.27
C ILE A 98 -2.77 10.16 -11.04
N TRP A 99 -3.37 11.14 -10.34
CA TRP A 99 -3.93 12.32 -10.98
C TRP A 99 -2.88 13.14 -11.73
N ILE A 100 -1.72 13.41 -11.12
CA ILE A 100 -0.62 14.14 -11.77
C ILE A 100 -0.10 13.36 -12.98
N PHE A 101 0.20 12.07 -12.82
CA PHE A 101 0.78 11.26 -13.90
C PHE A 101 -0.16 11.11 -15.09
N THR A 102 -1.45 10.85 -14.84
CA THR A 102 -2.44 10.72 -15.92
C THR A 102 -2.63 12.04 -16.68
N ARG A 103 -2.50 13.19 -15.99
CA ARG A 103 -2.53 14.51 -16.63
C ARG A 103 -1.30 14.76 -17.52
N THR A 104 -0.10 14.40 -17.05
CA THR A 104 1.13 14.60 -17.85
C THR A 104 1.18 13.67 -19.07
N LYS A 105 0.64 12.45 -18.94
CA LYS A 105 0.59 11.45 -20.02
C LYS A 105 -0.69 11.48 -20.86
N LYS A 106 -1.60 12.43 -20.62
CA LYS A 106 -2.90 12.56 -21.31
C LYS A 106 -3.73 11.26 -21.27
N MET A 107 -3.63 10.51 -20.18
CA MET A 107 -4.37 9.28 -19.96
C MET A 107 -5.79 9.57 -19.44
N PRO A 108 -6.77 8.69 -19.71
CA PRO A 108 -8.11 8.84 -19.17
C PRO A 108 -8.10 8.60 -17.65
N LEU A 109 -8.20 9.68 -16.87
CA LEU A 109 -8.11 9.67 -15.40
C LEU A 109 -9.04 8.62 -14.76
N TRP A 110 -10.34 8.71 -15.04
CA TRP A 110 -11.35 7.85 -14.42
C TRP A 110 -11.19 6.39 -14.83
N ALA A 111 -10.98 6.12 -16.12
CA ALA A 111 -10.71 4.76 -16.59
C ALA A 111 -9.44 4.18 -15.96
N THR A 112 -8.41 5.01 -15.72
CA THR A 112 -7.20 4.58 -15.01
C THR A 112 -7.54 4.19 -13.56
N PHE A 113 -8.29 5.01 -12.83
CA PHE A 113 -8.75 4.68 -11.48
C PHE A 113 -9.59 3.39 -11.45
N ASP A 114 -10.56 3.24 -12.35
CA ASP A 114 -11.41 2.05 -12.45
C ASP A 114 -10.60 0.79 -12.76
N SER A 115 -9.56 0.92 -13.58
CA SER A 115 -8.65 -0.19 -13.89
C SER A 115 -7.81 -0.61 -12.68
N LEU A 116 -7.43 0.33 -11.82
CA LEU A 116 -6.57 0.12 -10.65
C LEU A 116 -7.36 -0.29 -9.40
N ALA A 117 -8.64 0.07 -9.29
CA ALA A 117 -9.43 -0.14 -8.07
C ALA A 117 -9.44 -1.61 -7.61
N PRO A 118 -9.60 -2.62 -8.49
CA PRO A 118 -9.57 -4.01 -8.04
C PRO A 118 -8.16 -4.50 -7.67
N SER A 119 -7.12 -3.94 -8.29
CA SER A 119 -5.73 -4.20 -7.88
C SER A 119 -5.47 -3.68 -6.46
N PHE A 120 -5.99 -2.49 -6.14
CA PHE A 120 -5.93 -1.92 -4.80
C PHE A 120 -6.68 -2.78 -3.78
N ALA A 121 -7.89 -3.23 -4.11
CA ALA A 121 -8.69 -4.11 -3.25
C ALA A 121 -7.96 -5.42 -2.94
N LEU A 122 -7.30 -6.03 -3.93
CA LEU A 122 -6.49 -7.22 -3.74
C LEU A 122 -5.31 -6.95 -2.81
N GLY A 123 -4.55 -5.87 -3.03
CA GLY A 123 -3.46 -5.47 -2.14
C GLY A 123 -3.93 -5.31 -0.69
N HIS A 124 -5.08 -4.66 -0.48
CA HIS A 124 -5.66 -4.49 0.85
C HIS A 124 -6.11 -5.82 1.47
N ALA A 125 -6.68 -6.74 0.68
CA ALA A 125 -7.08 -8.07 1.15
C ALA A 125 -5.87 -8.86 1.68
N PHE A 126 -4.77 -8.93 0.91
CA PHE A 126 -3.54 -9.57 1.37
C PHE A 126 -2.94 -8.88 2.60
N GLY A 127 -2.99 -7.54 2.65
CA GLY A 127 -2.57 -6.77 3.82
C GLY A 127 -3.36 -7.14 5.07
N ARG A 128 -4.69 -7.31 4.98
CA ARG A 128 -5.55 -7.72 6.10
C ARG A 128 -5.26 -9.16 6.57
N ILE A 129 -4.95 -10.07 5.65
CA ILE A 129 -4.48 -11.41 6.01
C ILE A 129 -3.12 -11.30 6.75
N GLY A 130 -2.24 -10.41 6.29
CA GLY A 130 -0.98 -10.12 6.98
C GLY A 130 -1.17 -9.58 8.40
N CYS A 131 -2.10 -8.65 8.60
CA CYS A 131 -2.50 -8.16 9.92
C CYS A 131 -2.97 -9.31 10.82
N PHE A 132 -3.83 -10.19 10.29
CA PHE A 132 -4.33 -11.36 11.00
C PHE A 132 -3.18 -12.30 11.42
N MET A 133 -2.24 -12.60 10.52
CA MET A 133 -1.05 -13.43 10.82
C MET A 133 -0.09 -12.79 11.83
N THR A 134 -0.16 -11.47 11.99
CA THR A 134 0.64 -10.70 12.96
C THR A 134 -0.08 -10.54 14.30
N GLY A 135 -1.37 -10.87 14.37
CA GLY A 135 -2.19 -10.74 15.57
C GLY A 135 -2.62 -9.30 15.85
N CYS A 136 -2.67 -8.44 14.83
CA CYS A 136 -3.09 -7.05 14.97
C CYS A 136 -4.46 -6.80 14.31
N CYS A 137 -5.06 -5.66 14.64
CA CYS A 137 -6.32 -5.19 14.06
C CYS A 137 -7.51 -6.17 14.19
N TYR A 138 -7.59 -6.86 15.32
CA TYR A 138 -8.72 -7.71 15.70
C TYR A 138 -9.98 -6.89 16.01
N GLY A 139 -11.12 -7.56 15.96
CA GLY A 139 -12.43 -6.98 16.23
C GLY A 139 -12.74 -6.87 17.73
N LYS A 140 -14.03 -6.78 18.04
CA LYS A 140 -14.50 -6.81 19.43
C LYS A 140 -14.47 -8.23 19.98
N VAL A 141 -14.28 -8.35 21.30
CA VAL A 141 -14.38 -9.61 22.02
C VAL A 141 -15.77 -10.21 21.76
N CYS A 142 -15.81 -11.50 21.40
CA CYS A 142 -17.06 -12.22 21.20
C CYS A 142 -16.90 -13.69 21.59
N SER A 143 -18.02 -14.33 21.94
CA SER A 143 -18.09 -15.75 22.33
C SER A 143 -18.54 -16.66 21.20
N LEU A 144 -18.51 -16.17 19.95
CA LEU A 144 -18.95 -16.90 18.78
C LEU A 144 -17.90 -17.96 18.37
N PRO A 145 -18.31 -19.08 17.76
CA PRO A 145 -17.41 -20.21 17.51
C PRO A 145 -16.30 -19.93 16.47
N TRP A 146 -16.36 -18.80 15.76
CA TRP A 146 -15.33 -18.34 14.83
C TRP A 146 -14.47 -17.18 15.37
N ALA A 147 -14.61 -16.85 16.66
CA ALA A 147 -13.69 -15.93 17.32
C ALA A 147 -12.27 -16.53 17.33
N VAL A 148 -11.27 -15.68 17.11
CA VAL A 148 -9.83 -16.03 17.10
C VAL A 148 -9.11 -15.23 18.17
#